data_AF-A0A2N1VVD1-F1
#
_entry.id   AF-A0A2N1VVD1-F1
#
_cell.length_a   1.000
_cell.length_b   1.000
_cell.length_c   1.000
_cell.angle_alpha   90.00
_cell.angle_beta   90.00
_cell.angle_gamma   90.00
#
_symmetry.space_group_name_H-M   'P 1'
#
loop_
_entity.id
_entity.type
_entity.pdbx_description
1 polymer ?
#
loop_
_entity_poly.entity_id
_entity_poly.type
_entity_poly.pdbx_seq_one_letter_code
_entity_poly.pdbx_strand_id
1 'polypeptide(L)'
;MSLFFMIAGFAFAQEKISILEIDKAKEYLHLNEEQYKVIKLKTVRINTILNEDQKIIEGLKERFKNGDEPGFFEKISVKRGRDKRKGDIEDLLEEIKEQLNDKQLMKFKSIEKPGLKSLSKKELTDN
;
A
#
# COMPACT_ATOMS: atom_id res chain seq x y z
N MET A 1 28.39 32.30 -36.67
CA MET A 1 27.61 31.05 -36.51
C MET A 1 27.60 30.70 -35.04
N SER A 2 26.44 30.67 -34.38
CA SER A 2 26.33 30.24 -32.99
C SER A 2 25.49 28.96 -32.96
N LEU A 3 26.09 27.88 -32.49
CA LEU A 3 25.50 26.54 -32.44
C LEU A 3 24.82 26.38 -31.07
N PHE A 4 23.49 26.34 -31.06
CA PHE A 4 22.71 26.06 -29.85
C PHE A 4 22.71 24.55 -29.58
N PHE A 5 23.37 24.12 -28.51
CA PHE A 5 23.20 22.78 -27.95
C PHE A 5 21.88 22.75 -27.17
N MET A 6 20.85 22.08 -27.71
CA MET A 6 19.74 21.60 -26.89
C MET A 6 20.22 20.38 -26.11
N ILE A 7 20.44 20.56 -24.81
CA ILE A 7 20.55 19.44 -23.88
C ILE A 7 19.13 18.90 -23.69
N ALA A 8 18.80 17.83 -24.42
CA ALA A 8 17.61 17.04 -24.17
C ALA A 8 17.76 16.38 -22.79
N GLY A 9 17.16 16.98 -21.77
CA GLY A 9 17.06 16.39 -20.44
C GLY A 9 16.22 15.12 -20.53
N PHE A 10 16.87 13.96 -20.50
CA PHE A 10 16.22 12.70 -20.16
C PHE A 10 15.72 12.83 -18.73
N ALA A 11 14.44 13.15 -18.56
CA ALA A 11 13.75 12.96 -17.29
C ALA A 11 13.72 11.45 -17.03
N PHE A 12 14.72 10.93 -16.32
CA PHE A 12 14.65 9.60 -15.73
C PHE A 12 13.42 9.60 -14.82
N ALA A 13 12.39 8.84 -15.18
CA ALA A 13 11.29 8.55 -14.28
C ALA A 13 11.89 7.82 -13.08
N GLN A 14 12.06 8.53 -11.96
CA GLN A 14 12.53 7.94 -10.72
C GLN A 14 11.50 6.87 -10.32
N GLU A 15 11.92 5.61 -10.28
CA GLU A 15 11.10 4.49 -9.82
C GLU A 15 10.56 4.84 -8.43
N LYS A 16 9.22 4.85 -8.28
CA LYS A 16 8.59 5.17 -7.00
C LYS A 16 8.82 3.99 -6.06
N ILE A 17 9.67 4.20 -5.06
CA ILE A 17 9.96 3.20 -4.03
C ILE A 17 8.71 3.01 -3.17
N SER A 18 8.33 1.77 -2.91
CA SER A 18 7.23 1.41 -2.01
C SER A 18 7.75 1.01 -0.63
N ILE A 19 7.01 1.33 0.43
CA ILE A 19 7.32 0.83 1.79
C ILE A 19 7.21 -0.70 1.91
N LEU A 20 6.50 -1.34 0.97
CA LEU A 20 6.43 -2.80 0.87
C LEU A 20 7.74 -3.41 0.35
N GLU A 21 8.54 -2.65 -0.39
CA GLU A 21 9.87 -3.03 -0.85
C GLU A 21 10.90 -2.68 0.23
N ILE A 22 10.83 -3.34 1.39
CA ILE A 22 11.50 -2.90 2.61
C ILE A 22 13.02 -2.72 2.46
N ASP A 23 13.69 -3.49 1.62
CA ASP A 23 15.13 -3.37 1.40
C ASP A 23 15.47 -2.11 0.59
N LYS A 24 14.70 -1.80 -0.48
CA LYS A 24 14.82 -0.53 -1.21
C LYS A 24 14.47 0.67 -0.31
N ALA A 25 13.44 0.52 0.54
CA ALA A 25 13.05 1.55 1.49
C ALA A 25 14.13 1.78 2.57
N LYS A 26 14.82 0.72 3.03
CA LYS A 26 15.96 0.80 3.95
C LYS A 26 17.05 1.69 3.39
N GLU A 27 17.46 1.43 2.14
CA GLU A 27 18.51 2.18 1.47
C GLU A 27 18.10 3.63 1.25
N TYR A 28 16.89 3.86 0.76
CA TYR A 28 16.40 5.21 0.46
C TYR A 28 16.25 6.09 1.70
N LEU A 29 15.68 5.53 2.77
CA LEU A 29 15.47 6.24 4.04
C LEU A 29 16.74 6.24 4.92
N HIS A 30 17.78 5.48 4.56
CA HIS A 30 18.96 5.23 5.40
C HIS A 30 18.55 4.78 6.82
N LEU A 31 17.70 3.76 6.88
CA LEU A 31 17.28 3.19 8.17
C LEU A 31 18.47 2.52 8.85
N ASN A 32 18.62 2.76 10.15
CA ASN A 32 19.53 1.95 10.96
C ASN A 32 18.93 0.54 11.17
N GLU A 33 19.71 -0.39 11.74
CA GLU A 33 19.28 -1.78 11.89
C GLU A 33 18.05 -1.95 12.79
N GLU A 34 17.92 -1.12 13.83
CA GLU A 34 16.79 -1.16 14.76
C GLU A 34 15.50 -0.67 14.06
N GLN A 35 15.56 0.49 13.42
CA GLN A 35 14.49 1.04 12.59
C GLN A 35 14.07 0.03 11.51
N TYR A 36 15.04 -0.53 10.78
CA TYR A 36 14.77 -1.52 9.74
C TYR A 36 14.04 -2.74 10.30
N LYS A 37 14.47 -3.28 11.45
CA LYS A 37 13.83 -4.44 12.07
C LYS A 37 12.37 -4.16 12.44
N VAL A 38 12.10 -3.02 13.09
CA VAL A 38 10.75 -2.63 13.50
C VAL A 38 9.88 -2.39 12.27
N ILE A 39 10.34 -1.58 11.33
CA ILE A 39 9.58 -1.23 10.13
C ILE A 39 9.31 -2.48 9.28
N LYS A 40 10.28 -3.40 9.14
CA LYS A 40 10.09 -4.67 8.43
C LYS A 40 8.95 -5.50 9.01
N LEU A 41 8.87 -5.60 10.33
CA LEU A 41 7.78 -6.33 10.99
C LEU A 41 6.41 -5.72 10.66
N LYS A 42 6.30 -4.38 10.69
CA LYS A 42 5.08 -3.65 10.36
C LYS A 42 4.71 -3.80 8.89
N THR A 43 5.69 -3.70 7.98
CA THR A 43 5.52 -3.94 6.54
C THR A 43 5.01 -5.37 6.26
N VAL A 44 5.56 -6.39 6.92
CA VAL A 44 5.07 -7.77 6.81
C VAL A 44 3.61 -7.89 7.26
N ARG A 45 3.25 -7.20 8.36
CA ARG A 45 1.88 -7.19 8.86
C ARG A 45 0.92 -6.51 7.89
N ILE A 46 1.29 -5.36 7.31
CA ILE A 46 0.53 -4.70 6.26
C ILE A 46 0.32 -5.64 5.08
N ASN A 47 1.37 -6.31 4.61
CA ASN A 47 1.27 -7.25 3.49
C ASN A 47 0.31 -8.42 3.81
N THR A 48 0.30 -8.90 5.05
CA THR A 48 -0.65 -9.93 5.50
C THR A 48 -2.09 -9.43 5.40
N ILE A 49 -2.36 -8.21 5.89
CA ILE A 49 -3.70 -7.60 5.84
C ILE A 49 -4.18 -7.43 4.39
N LEU A 50 -3.30 -6.98 3.49
CA LEU A 50 -3.62 -6.83 2.06
C LEU A 50 -3.97 -8.17 1.41
N ASN A 51 -3.17 -9.21 1.68
CA ASN A 51 -3.40 -10.55 1.14
C ASN A 51 -4.69 -11.18 1.69
N GLU A 52 -5.01 -10.96 2.96
CA GLU A 52 -6.29 -11.39 3.55
C GLU A 52 -7.47 -10.68 2.90
N ASP A 53 -7.39 -9.35 2.69
CA ASP A 53 -8.43 -8.61 1.99
C ASP A 53 -8.64 -9.14 0.57
N GLN A 54 -7.54 -9.33 -0.17
CA GLN A 54 -7.57 -9.85 -1.54
C GLN A 54 -8.27 -11.21 -1.61
N LYS A 55 -7.93 -12.15 -0.72
CA LYS A 55 -8.57 -13.47 -0.67
C LYS A 55 -10.07 -13.39 -0.39
N ILE A 56 -10.49 -12.48 0.49
CA ILE A 56 -11.91 -12.26 0.78
C ILE A 56 -12.63 -11.75 -0.47
N ILE A 57 -12.06 -10.77 -1.17
CA ILE A 57 -12.68 -10.20 -2.37
C ILE A 57 -12.72 -11.23 -3.51
N GLU A 58 -11.65 -12.00 -3.71
CA GLU A 58 -11.60 -13.07 -4.70
C GLU A 58 -12.67 -14.13 -4.44
N GLY A 59 -12.83 -14.58 -3.19
CA GLY A 59 -13.88 -15.51 -2.82
C GLY A 59 -15.29 -14.95 -3.06
N LEU A 60 -15.52 -13.66 -2.80
CA LEU A 60 -16.79 -13.02 -3.13
C LEU A 60 -17.03 -12.96 -4.64
N LYS A 61 -16.03 -12.55 -5.43
CA LYS A 61 -16.13 -12.52 -6.90
C LYS A 61 -16.47 -13.89 -7.46
N GLU A 62 -15.87 -14.95 -6.94
CA GLU A 62 -16.18 -16.33 -7.34
C GLU A 62 -17.64 -16.69 -7.05
N ARG A 63 -18.14 -16.35 -5.86
CA ARG A 63 -19.54 -16.55 -5.50
C ARG A 63 -20.51 -15.77 -6.41
N PHE A 64 -20.19 -14.52 -6.75
CA PHE A 64 -20.95 -13.74 -7.73
C PHE A 64 -20.99 -14.40 -9.11
N LYS A 65 -19.86 -14.93 -9.60
CA LYS A 65 -19.78 -15.66 -10.88
C LYS A 65 -20.65 -16.93 -10.88
N ASN A 66 -20.77 -17.58 -9.73
CA ASN A 66 -21.53 -18.82 -9.56
C ASN A 66 -23.03 -18.57 -9.26
N GLY A 67 -23.49 -17.32 -9.23
CA GLY A 67 -24.87 -16.97 -8.91
C GLY A 67 -25.23 -17.09 -7.42
N ASP A 68 -24.26 -17.37 -6.55
CA ASP A 68 -24.40 -17.40 -5.09
C ASP A 68 -24.10 -16.01 -4.51
N GLU A 69 -24.93 -15.02 -4.89
CA GLU A 69 -24.70 -13.64 -4.50
C GLU A 69 -24.81 -13.47 -2.96
N PRO A 70 -23.78 -12.88 -2.30
CA PRO A 70 -23.82 -12.58 -0.88
C PRO A 70 -25.05 -11.75 -0.49
N GLY A 71 -25.69 -12.15 0.62
CA GLY A 71 -26.83 -11.42 1.17
C GLY A 71 -26.48 -9.99 1.61
N PHE A 72 -27.49 -9.16 1.85
CA PHE A 72 -27.29 -7.75 2.25
C PHE A 72 -26.40 -7.61 3.49
N PHE A 73 -26.68 -8.37 4.56
CA PHE A 73 -25.89 -8.32 5.79
C PHE A 73 -24.45 -8.79 5.61
N GLU A 74 -24.22 -9.78 4.73
CA GLU A 74 -22.88 -10.26 4.42
C GLU A 74 -22.06 -9.18 3.72
N LYS A 75 -22.63 -8.50 2.72
CA LYS A 75 -22.01 -7.35 2.04
C LYS A 75 -21.63 -6.24 3.02
N ILE A 76 -22.52 -5.93 3.97
CA ILE A 76 -22.24 -4.93 5.02
C ILE A 76 -21.09 -5.41 5.93
N SER A 77 -21.09 -6.68 6.33
CA SER A 77 -20.02 -7.27 7.14
C SER A 77 -18.67 -7.20 6.44
N VAL A 78 -18.60 -7.58 5.16
CA VAL A 78 -17.39 -7.50 4.34
C VAL A 78 -16.90 -6.05 4.24
N LYS A 79 -17.79 -5.11 3.95
CA LYS A 79 -17.43 -3.68 3.87
C LYS A 79 -16.83 -3.19 5.17
N ARG A 80 -17.50 -3.44 6.31
CA ARG A 80 -16.99 -3.06 7.63
C ARG A 80 -15.66 -3.73 7.95
N GLY A 81 -15.50 -4.99 7.57
CA GLY A 81 -14.24 -5.71 7.71
C GLY A 81 -13.09 -5.06 6.93
N ARG A 82 -13.35 -4.61 5.69
CA ARG A 82 -12.36 -3.89 4.88
C ARG A 82 -12.06 -2.50 5.42
N ASP A 83 -13.06 -1.77 5.89
CA ASP A 83 -12.87 -0.46 6.53
C ASP A 83 -12.03 -0.61 7.81
N LYS A 84 -12.22 -1.69 8.59
CA LYS A 84 -11.36 -2.01 9.74
C LYS A 84 -9.91 -2.29 9.30
N ARG A 85 -9.71 -3.18 8.31
CA ARG A 85 -8.37 -3.48 7.78
C ARG A 85 -7.66 -2.24 7.22
N LYS A 86 -8.40 -1.32 6.63
CA LYS A 86 -7.89 -0.01 6.19
C LYS A 86 -7.35 0.79 7.38
N GLY A 87 -8.11 0.88 8.46
CA GLY A 87 -7.66 1.51 9.71
C GLY A 87 -6.41 0.84 10.28
N ASP A 88 -6.40 -0.50 10.36
CA ASP A 88 -5.23 -1.24 10.85
C ASP A 88 -3.96 -0.95 10.02
N ILE A 89 -4.08 -0.76 8.69
CA ILE A 89 -2.96 -0.35 7.83
C ILE A 89 -2.53 1.10 8.13
N GLU A 90 -3.48 2.01 8.32
CA GLU A 90 -3.19 3.42 8.64
C GLU A 90 -2.45 3.54 9.98
N ASP A 91 -2.87 2.78 10.99
CA ASP A 91 -2.21 2.71 12.30
C ASP A 91 -0.77 2.18 12.16
N LEU A 92 -0.56 1.09 11.42
CA LEU A 92 0.78 0.54 11.18
C LEU A 92 1.68 1.53 10.42
N LEU A 93 1.12 2.33 9.51
CA LEU A 93 1.87 3.38 8.81
C LEU A 93 2.23 4.55 9.74
N GLU A 94 1.39 4.87 10.71
CA GLU A 94 1.69 5.88 11.73
C GLU A 94 2.80 5.39 12.67
N GLU A 95 2.71 4.14 13.15
CA GLU A 95 3.77 3.51 13.96
C GLU A 95 5.12 3.49 13.21
N ILE A 96 5.11 3.30 11.89
CA ILE A 96 6.32 3.40 11.07
C ILE A 96 6.89 4.83 11.10
N LYS A 97 6.03 5.86 10.99
CA LYS A 97 6.48 7.26 11.03
C LYS A 97 7.12 7.63 12.36
N GLU A 98 6.60 7.12 13.46
CA GLU A 98 7.15 7.36 14.81
C GLU A 98 8.59 6.85 14.97
N GLN A 99 9.03 5.89 14.13
CA GLN A 99 10.41 5.40 14.12
C GLN A 99 11.37 6.30 13.34
N LEU A 100 10.86 7.28 12.58
CA LEU A 100 11.65 8.08 11.64
C LEU A 100 12.00 9.45 12.22
N ASN A 101 13.22 9.91 11.98
CA ASN A 101 13.59 11.30 12.25
C ASN A 101 13.07 12.24 11.14
N ASP A 102 13.20 13.56 11.34
CA ASP A 102 12.70 14.57 10.41
C ASP A 102 13.19 14.43 8.96
N LYS A 103 14.48 14.11 8.78
CA LYS A 103 15.07 13.91 7.45
C LYS A 103 14.45 12.68 6.77
N GLN A 104 14.26 11.61 7.52
CA GLN A 104 13.64 10.38 7.05
C GLN A 104 12.15 10.59 6.75
N LEU A 105 11.41 11.33 7.58
CA LEU A 105 10.02 11.67 7.36
C LEU A 105 9.80 12.45 6.06
N MET A 106 10.70 13.37 5.72
CA MET A 106 10.62 14.11 4.45
C MET A 106 10.75 13.18 3.23
N LYS A 107 11.65 12.19 3.30
CA LYS A 107 11.77 11.14 2.27
C LYS A 107 10.59 10.16 2.31
N PHE A 108 10.06 9.87 3.49
CA PHE A 108 8.91 8.98 3.64
C PHE A 108 7.65 9.57 2.97
N LYS A 109 7.53 10.89 2.81
CA LYS A 109 6.42 11.49 2.06
C LYS A 109 6.41 11.09 0.58
N SER A 110 7.58 10.89 -0.04
CA SER A 110 7.70 10.56 -1.47
C SER A 110 7.62 9.06 -1.79
N ILE A 111 7.75 8.17 -0.79
CA ILE A 111 7.55 6.73 -1.03
C ILE A 111 6.07 6.37 -1.14
N GLU A 112 5.77 5.37 -1.97
CA GLU A 112 4.45 4.79 -2.08
C GLU A 112 4.07 4.04 -0.80
N LYS A 113 2.82 4.24 -0.37
CA LYS A 113 2.25 3.62 0.82
C LYS A 113 1.05 2.78 0.40
N PRO A 114 0.96 1.53 0.84
CA PRO A 114 -0.21 0.73 0.60
C PRO A 114 -1.41 1.31 1.33
N GLY A 115 -2.59 1.03 0.82
CA GLY A 115 -3.84 1.37 1.47
C GLY A 115 -4.99 0.63 0.80
N LEU A 116 -6.03 0.36 1.58
CA LEU A 116 -7.27 -0.19 1.05
C LEU A 116 -8.24 0.96 0.75
N LYS A 117 -8.81 0.94 -0.44
CA LYS A 117 -9.96 1.81 -0.76
C LYS A 117 -11.22 1.19 -0.16
N SER A 118 -12.18 2.01 0.22
CA SER A 118 -13.49 1.51 0.64
C SER A 118 -14.11 0.67 -0.47
N LEU A 119 -14.70 -0.46 -0.09
CA LEU A 119 -15.24 -1.43 -1.03
C LEU A 119 -16.39 -0.81 -1.83
N SER A 120 -16.23 -0.77 -3.16
CA SER A 120 -17.28 -0.31 -4.06
C SER A 120 -18.11 -1.48 -4.59
N LYS A 121 -19.38 -1.23 -4.95
CA LYS A 121 -20.22 -2.26 -5.59
C LYS A 121 -19.57 -2.80 -6.87
N LYS A 122 -18.97 -1.93 -7.68
CA LYS A 122 -18.30 -2.27 -8.94
C LYS A 122 -17.15 -3.26 -8.74
N GLU A 123 -16.38 -3.10 -7.68
CA GLU A 123 -15.23 -3.98 -7.39
C GLU A 123 -15.65 -5.43 -7.11
N LEU A 124 -16.89 -5.68 -6.71
CA LEU A 124 -17.44 -7.02 -6.48
C LEU A 124 -18.08 -7.63 -7.74
N THR A 125 -18.54 -6.79 -8.68
CA THR A 125 -19.29 -7.21 -9.86
C THR A 125 -18.46 -7.18 -11.15
N ASP A 126 -17.36 -6.43 -11.17
CA ASP A 126 -16.48 -6.31 -12.33
C ASP A 126 -15.51 -7.50 -12.37
N ASN A 127 -15.59 -8.24 -13.47
CA ASN A 127 -14.77 -9.41 -13.82
C ASN A 127 -13.38 -9.00 -14.30
#